data_AF-A0A519BCE6-F1
#
_entry.id   AF-A0A519BCE6-F1
#
_cell.length_a   1.000
_cell.length_b   1.000
_cell.length_c   1.000
_cell.angle_alpha   90.00
_cell.angle_beta   90.00
_cell.angle_gamma   90.00
#
_symmetry.space_group_name_H-M   'P 1'
#
loop_
_entity.id
_entity.type
_entity.pdbx_description
1 polymer ?
#
loop_
_entity_poly.entity_id
_entity_poly.type
_entity_poly.pdbx_seq_one_letter_code
_entity_poly.pdbx_strand_id
1 'polypeptide(L)'
;MSKIKPYFIVLIIMFTILGMFYVWTTMESIKLGYDINKLNTIKSGLEHKHKELLIKKTALSSPSRIYKIAKKMGFIYPKEGEIIMVHD
;
A
#
# COMPACT_ATOMS: atom_id res chain seq x y z
N MET A 1 51.47 37.63 18.25
CA MET A 1 50.47 37.42 17.18
C MET A 1 50.43 35.93 16.77
N SER A 2 49.87 35.03 17.59
CA SER A 2 49.87 33.57 17.28
C SER A 2 48.59 32.82 17.70
N LYS A 3 47.76 33.38 18.60
CA LYS A 3 46.57 32.67 19.10
C LYS A 3 45.35 32.67 18.16
N ILE A 4 45.30 33.52 17.13
CA ILE A 4 44.13 33.63 16.22
C ILE A 4 44.04 32.48 15.21
N LYS A 5 45.18 31.93 14.79
CA LYS A 5 45.25 30.83 13.82
C LYS A 5 44.56 29.53 14.29
N PRO A 6 44.73 29.03 15.53
CA PRO A 6 44.05 27.83 15.98
C PRO A 6 42.53 28.02 16.11
N TYR A 7 42.04 29.20 16.52
CA TYR A 7 40.59 29.45 16.54
C TYR A 7 39.98 29.40 15.15
N PHE A 8 40.67 29.95 14.14
CA PHE A 8 40.22 29.87 12.75
C PHE A 8 40.16 28.42 12.25
N ILE A 9 41.14 27.60 12.60
CA ILE A 9 41.16 26.17 12.24
C ILE A 9 40.00 25.43 12.91
N VAL A 10 39.76 25.66 14.20
CA VAL A 10 38.62 25.07 14.92
C VAL A 10 37.29 25.49 14.30
N LEU A 11 37.15 26.76 13.91
CA LEU A 11 35.95 27.27 13.25
C LEU A 11 35.71 26.55 11.91
N ILE A 12 36.74 26.41 11.08
CA ILE A 12 36.65 25.72 9.78
C ILE A 12 36.26 24.25 9.98
N ILE A 13 36.85 23.58 10.97
CA ILE A 13 36.52 22.18 11.29
C ILE A 13 35.06 22.07 11.73
N MET A 14 34.60 22.98 12.61
CA MET A 14 33.22 23.01 13.07
C MET A 14 32.23 23.20 11.90
N PHE A 15 32.48 24.16 11.01
CA PHE A 15 31.65 24.36 9.82
C PHE A 15 31.64 23.15 8.89
N THR A 16 32.78 22.47 8.75
CA THR A 16 32.88 21.27 7.91
C THR A 16 32.04 20.13 8.48
N ILE A 17 32.10 19.90 9.80
CA ILE A 17 31.31 18.87 10.49
C ILE A 17 29.81 19.19 10.36
N LEU A 18 29.40 20.44 10.58
CA LEU A 18 28.02 20.86 10.43
C LEU A 18 27.52 20.69 8.99
N GLY A 19 28.33 21.05 8.00
CA GLY A 19 27.99 20.86 6.58
C GLY A 19 27.82 19.38 6.23
N MET A 20 28.73 18.52 6.69
CA MET A 20 28.64 17.08 6.46
C MET A 20 27.41 16.47 7.13
N PHE A 21 27.11 16.88 8.37
CA PHE A 21 25.91 16.47 9.09
C PHE A 21 24.61 16.92 8.41
N TYR A 22 24.59 18.15 7.88
CA TYR A 22 23.44 18.68 7.15
C TYR A 22 23.17 17.88 5.88
N VAL A 23 24.21 17.61 5.07
CA VAL A 23 24.08 16.80 3.86
C VAL A 23 23.61 15.40 4.19
N TRP A 24 24.18 14.77 5.22
CA TRP A 24 23.75 13.45 5.68
C TRP A 24 22.27 13.42 6.06
N THR A 25 21.84 14.36 6.90
CA THR A 25 20.45 14.47 7.38
C THR A 25 19.47 14.69 6.22
N THR A 26 19.88 15.51 5.26
CA THR A 26 19.07 15.78 4.06
C THR A 26 18.95 14.53 3.20
N MET A 27 20.04 13.78 2.99
CA MET A 27 20.03 12.51 2.25
C MET A 27 19.15 11.45 2.92
N GLU A 28 19.25 11.29 4.23
CA GLU A 28 18.41 10.37 5.01
C GLU A 28 16.92 10.74 4.88
N SER A 29 16.61 12.02 5.00
CA SER A 29 15.24 12.54 4.88
C SER A 29 14.66 12.29 3.48
N ILE A 30 15.46 12.50 2.43
CA ILE A 30 15.06 12.23 1.05
C ILE A 30 14.79 10.73 0.88
N LYS A 31 15.69 9.86 1.33
CA LYS A 31 15.53 8.40 1.22
C LYS A 31 14.26 7.91 1.92
N LEU A 32 14.01 8.38 3.15
CA LEU A 32 12.79 8.07 3.89
C LEU A 32 11.54 8.54 3.13
N GLY A 33 11.57 9.74 2.55
CA GLY A 33 10.48 10.26 1.70
C GLY A 33 10.20 9.36 0.50
N TYR A 34 11.24 8.87 -0.18
CA TYR A 34 11.10 7.93 -1.29
C TYR A 34 10.50 6.60 -0.84
N ASP A 35 10.95 6.04 0.28
CA ASP A 35 10.43 4.78 0.80
C ASP A 35 8.95 4.92 1.19
N ILE A 36 8.57 6.01 1.86
CA ILE A 36 7.17 6.32 2.17
C ILE A 36 6.33 6.41 0.90
N ASN A 37 6.80 7.13 -0.12
CA ASN A 37 6.07 7.29 -1.37
C ASN A 37 5.90 5.95 -2.12
N LYS A 38 6.94 5.12 -2.11
CA LYS A 38 6.90 3.77 -2.67
C LYS A 38 5.88 2.89 -1.95
N LEU A 39 5.90 2.88 -0.61
CA LEU A 39 4.95 2.10 0.19
C LEU A 39 3.50 2.57 -0.03
N ASN A 40 3.26 3.89 -0.08
CA ASN A 40 1.94 4.44 -0.36
C ASN A 40 1.43 4.05 -1.75
N THR A 41 2.30 4.05 -2.75
CA THR A 41 1.94 3.62 -4.12
C THR A 41 1.52 2.15 -4.14
N ILE A 42 2.28 1.28 -3.45
CA ILE A 42 1.96 -0.15 -3.34
C ILE A 42 0.62 -0.34 -2.62
N LYS A 43 0.42 0.35 -1.49
CA LYS A 43 -0.82 0.30 -0.71
C LYS A 43 -2.03 0.69 -1.55
N SER A 44 -1.96 1.84 -2.21
CA SER A 44 -3.04 2.34 -3.08
C SER A 44 -3.37 1.35 -4.21
N GLY A 45 -2.35 0.77 -4.85
CA GLY A 45 -2.55 -0.26 -5.86
C GLY A 45 -3.22 -1.52 -5.32
N LEU A 46 -2.90 -1.91 -4.08
CA LEU A 46 -3.50 -3.07 -3.43
C LEU A 46 -4.96 -2.81 -3.01
N GLU A 47 -5.27 -1.64 -2.48
CA GLU A 47 -6.63 -1.21 -2.14
C GLU A 47 -7.53 -1.18 -3.39
N HIS A 48 -6.99 -0.68 -4.51
CA HIS A 48 -7.71 -0.69 -5.78
C HIS A 48 -8.03 -2.12 -6.25
N LYS A 49 -7.05 -3.02 -6.23
CA LYS A 49 -7.25 -4.44 -6.58
C LYS A 49 -8.25 -5.11 -5.65
N HIS A 50 -8.18 -4.84 -4.35
CA HIS A 50 -9.13 -5.39 -3.38
C HIS A 50 -10.57 -4.94 -3.70
N LYS A 51 -10.78 -3.66 -3.99
CA LYS A 51 -12.09 -3.13 -4.38
C LYS A 51 -12.60 -3.76 -5.68
N GLU A 52 -11.73 -3.92 -6.66
CA GLU A 52 -12.07 -4.56 -7.94
C GLU A 52 -12.49 -6.03 -7.73
N LEU A 53 -11.72 -6.78 -6.93
CA LEU A 53 -12.03 -8.16 -6.59
C LEU A 53 -13.34 -8.28 -5.81
N LEU A 54 -13.62 -7.35 -4.90
CA LEU A 54 -14.87 -7.33 -4.16
C LEU A 54 -16.07 -7.14 -5.10
N ILE A 55 -15.98 -6.19 -6.05
CA ILE A 55 -17.02 -5.96 -7.05
C ILE A 55 -17.21 -7.20 -7.93
N LYS A 56 -16.11 -7.83 -8.37
CA LYS A 56 -16.18 -9.09 -9.14
C LYS A 56 -16.85 -10.19 -8.32
N LYS A 57 -16.47 -10.36 -7.05
CA LYS A 57 -17.06 -11.35 -6.15
C LYS A 57 -18.55 -11.12 -5.99
N THR A 58 -19.00 -9.91 -5.68
CA THR A 58 -20.43 -9.61 -5.51
C THR A 58 -21.20 -9.80 -6.82
N ALA A 59 -20.63 -9.42 -7.96
CA ALA A 59 -21.22 -9.67 -9.26
C ALA A 59 -21.30 -11.16 -9.61
N LEU A 60 -20.34 -11.98 -9.18
CA LEU A 60 -20.33 -13.45 -9.38
C LEU A 60 -21.29 -14.17 -8.42
N SER A 61 -21.30 -13.78 -7.15
CA SER A 61 -22.17 -14.35 -6.13
C SER A 61 -23.59 -13.79 -6.17
N SER A 62 -23.90 -12.86 -7.07
CA SER A 62 -25.25 -12.31 -7.27
C SER A 62 -26.26 -13.43 -7.52
N PRO A 63 -27.25 -13.62 -6.62
CA PRO A 63 -28.28 -14.65 -6.79
C PRO A 63 -29.06 -14.50 -8.10
N SER A 64 -29.36 -13.27 -8.49
CA SER A 64 -30.05 -12.95 -9.75
C SER A 64 -29.28 -13.43 -10.99
N ARG A 65 -27.95 -13.28 -10.98
CA ARG A 65 -27.11 -13.76 -12.08
C ARG A 65 -27.00 -15.28 -12.08
N ILE A 66 -26.79 -15.88 -10.91
CA ILE A 66 -26.75 -17.34 -10.75
C ILE A 66 -28.06 -17.96 -11.26
N TYR A 67 -29.21 -17.41 -10.86
CA TYR A 67 -30.53 -17.85 -11.33
C TYR A 67 -30.69 -17.73 -12.84
N LYS A 68 -30.25 -16.61 -13.44
CA LYS A 68 -30.30 -16.42 -14.90
C LYS A 68 -29.45 -17.45 -15.66
N ILE A 69 -28.29 -17.82 -15.13
CA ILE A 69 -27.43 -18.86 -15.71
C ILE A 69 -28.07 -20.24 -15.53
N ALA A 70 -28.57 -20.56 -14.32
CA ALA A 70 -29.22 -21.82 -14.03
C ALA A 70 -30.43 -22.06 -14.96
N LYS A 71 -31.26 -21.03 -15.16
CA LYS A 71 -32.39 -21.09 -16.09
C LYS A 71 -31.96 -21.35 -17.54
N LYS A 72 -30.86 -20.74 -17.99
CA LYS A 72 -30.31 -20.98 -19.34
C LYS A 72 -29.78 -22.41 -19.52
N MET A 73 -29.27 -23.01 -18.46
CA MET A 73 -28.76 -24.39 -18.45
C MET A 73 -29.86 -25.43 -18.25
N GLY A 74 -31.13 -25.02 -18.15
CA GLY A 74 -32.27 -25.93 -17.99
C GLY A 74 -32.46 -26.46 -16.56
N PHE A 75 -31.78 -25.89 -15.57
CA PHE A 75 -32.02 -26.25 -14.17
C PHE A 75 -33.43 -25.84 -13.74
N ILE A 76 -34.06 -26.72 -12.98
CA ILE A 76 -35.39 -26.55 -12.38
C ILE A 76 -35.25 -26.31 -10.88
N TYR A 77 -36.18 -25.55 -10.30
CA TYR A 77 -36.20 -25.38 -8.86
C TYR A 77 -36.46 -26.74 -8.18
N PRO A 78 -35.67 -27.10 -7.15
CA PRO A 78 -35.93 -28.32 -6.38
C PRO A 78 -37.31 -28.28 -5.72
N LYS A 79 -37.93 -29.45 -5.56
CA LYS A 79 -39.24 -29.59 -4.90
C LYS A 79 -39.07 -29.55 -3.37
N GLU A 80 -40.17 -29.31 -2.65
CA GLU A 80 -40.18 -29.39 -1.19
C GLU A 80 -39.73 -30.80 -0.74
N GLY A 81 -38.68 -30.86 0.08
CA GLY A 81 -38.05 -32.10 0.55
C GLY A 81 -36.67 -32.42 -0.06
N GLU A 82 -36.27 -31.74 -1.14
CA GLU A 82 -34.98 -31.96 -1.82
C GLU A 82 -33.88 -30.93 -1.44
N ILE A 83 -34.19 -30.01 -0.51
CA ILE A 83 -33.27 -28.94 -0.08
C ILE A 83 -32.58 -29.34 1.22
N ILE A 84 -31.26 -29.47 1.19
CA ILE A 84 -30.42 -29.74 2.37
C ILE A 84 -29.67 -28.45 2.72
N MET A 85 -29.96 -27.86 3.88
CA MET A 85 -29.20 -26.71 4.38
C MET A 85 -27.91 -27.19 5.05
N VAL A 86 -26.77 -26.92 4.43
CA VAL A 86 -25.45 -27.10 5.04
C VAL A 86 -25.15 -25.83 5.84
N HIS A 87 -25.05 -25.94 7.16
CA HIS A 87 -24.53 -24.88 8.02
C HIS A 87 -23.00 -25.01 8.08
N ASP A 88 -22.29 -23.88 7.94
CA ASP A 88 -20.85 -23.76 8.20
C ASP A 88 -20.56 -23.63 9.71
#